data_AF-A0A9P5CUG7-F1
#
_entry.id   AF-A0A9P5CUG7-F1
#
_cell.length_a   1.000
_cell.length_b   1.000
_cell.length_c   1.000
_cell.angle_alpha   90.00
_cell.angle_beta   90.00
_cell.angle_gamma   90.00
#
_symmetry.space_group_name_H-M   'P 1'
#
loop_
_entity.id
_entity.type
_entity.pdbx_description
1 polymer ?
#
loop_
_entity_poly.entity_id
_entity_poly.type
_entity_poly.pdbx_seq_one_letter_code
_entity_poly.pdbx_strand_id
1 'polypeptide(L)'
;MPPPFPEAKITLDYPLYGCDFDPEDPGRLFVGGGGGMSRTGVDNKITSLDASSREKLEITGEITLRKYEDNVASLAAGQRKGRATLLYAGISSGADDLQKGKNEHFRVLSADQPKAAKSSVLGARISELSRTALFTTDDKNTYQRLLRLTQPFPTTSQLGAVATGLSKDPQVALFDVAAGSNVAPRMRGVLDLRSEAVDMDVLQTAEDRYQLIYCDSYNIYTFDVTPDAGNAVDTEPRCI
;
A
#
# COMPACT_ATOMS: atom_id res chain seq x y z
N MET A 1 -23.65 16.06 28.79
CA MET A 1 -22.79 15.07 28.12
C MET A 1 -23.00 15.18 26.64
N PRO A 2 -21.95 15.29 25.81
CA PRO A 2 -22.13 15.11 24.38
C PRO A 2 -22.72 13.72 24.11
N PRO A 3 -23.58 13.56 23.07
CA PRO A 3 -24.10 12.25 22.72
C PRO A 3 -22.94 11.31 22.36
N PRO A 4 -23.03 10.02 22.71
CA PRO A 4 -22.01 9.06 22.33
C PRO A 4 -21.91 9.00 20.81
N PHE A 5 -20.68 9.02 20.29
CA PHE A 5 -20.44 8.76 18.88
C PHE A 5 -20.76 7.28 18.60
N PRO A 6 -21.47 6.96 17.51
CA PRO A 6 -21.65 5.57 17.10
C PRO A 6 -20.30 4.88 16.95
N GLU A 7 -20.14 3.70 17.55
CA GLU A 7 -18.93 2.89 17.45
C GLU A 7 -19.25 1.44 17.08
N ALA A 8 -18.39 0.85 16.26
CA ALA A 8 -18.39 -0.58 15.96
C ALA A 8 -16.97 -1.12 16.18
N LYS A 9 -16.87 -2.34 16.72
CA LYS A 9 -15.59 -3.00 17.04
C LYS A 9 -15.58 -4.42 16.51
N ILE A 10 -14.43 -4.85 16.00
CA ILE A 10 -14.16 -6.23 15.61
C ILE A 10 -12.75 -6.60 16.06
N THR A 11 -12.58 -7.83 16.51
CA THR A 11 -11.26 -8.40 16.84
C THR A 11 -10.85 -9.36 15.74
N LEU A 12 -9.68 -9.13 15.16
CA LEU A 12 -9.04 -10.04 14.21
C LEU A 12 -7.97 -10.87 14.91
N ASP A 13 -7.58 -11.99 14.31
CA ASP A 13 -6.63 -12.96 14.88
C ASP A 13 -5.15 -12.61 14.61
N TYR A 14 -4.88 -11.41 14.10
CA TYR A 14 -3.53 -10.91 13.80
C TYR A 14 -3.38 -9.40 14.07
N PRO A 15 -2.17 -8.90 14.37
CA PRO A 15 -1.89 -7.47 14.53
C PRO A 15 -2.10 -6.68 13.23
N LEU A 16 -2.63 -5.46 13.31
CA LEU A 16 -2.88 -4.59 12.15
C LEU A 16 -1.82 -3.50 12.03
N TYR A 17 -1.30 -3.29 10.82
CA TYR A 17 -0.30 -2.25 10.52
C TYR A 17 -0.71 -1.33 9.37
N GLY A 18 -1.69 -1.71 8.55
CA GLY A 18 -2.22 -0.86 7.48
C GLY A 18 -3.73 -1.02 7.34
N CYS A 19 -4.40 0.07 6.95
CA CYS A 19 -5.80 0.07 6.58
C CYS A 19 -6.08 1.15 5.53
N ASP A 20 -7.08 0.90 4.69
CA ASP A 20 -7.57 1.91 3.76
C ASP A 20 -9.02 1.60 3.33
N PHE A 21 -9.80 2.64 3.06
CA PHE A 21 -11.16 2.49 2.53
C PHE A 21 -11.14 2.35 1.01
N ASP A 22 -12.08 1.59 0.46
CA ASP A 22 -12.30 1.60 -0.99
C ASP A 22 -12.70 3.02 -1.44
N PRO A 23 -11.94 3.66 -2.35
CA PRO A 23 -12.22 5.04 -2.76
C PRO A 23 -13.56 5.18 -3.51
N GLU A 24 -14.12 4.08 -4.02
CA GLU A 24 -15.40 4.03 -4.72
C GLU A 24 -16.51 3.36 -3.90
N ASP A 25 -16.21 2.86 -2.69
CA ASP A 25 -17.17 2.24 -1.77
C ASP A 25 -16.79 2.51 -0.29
N PRO A 26 -17.26 3.62 0.30
CA PRO A 26 -16.89 3.99 1.66
C PRO A 26 -17.43 3.02 2.73
N GLY A 27 -18.32 2.09 2.36
CA GLY A 27 -18.76 1.00 3.22
C GLY A 27 -17.78 -0.18 3.26
N ARG A 28 -16.68 -0.13 2.52
CA ARG A 28 -15.71 -1.22 2.42
C ARG A 28 -14.35 -0.77 2.92
N LEU A 29 -13.87 -1.46 3.97
CA LEU A 29 -12.58 -1.20 4.61
C LEU A 29 -11.65 -2.39 4.38
N PHE A 30 -10.41 -2.14 3.99
CA PHE A 30 -9.36 -3.14 3.96
C PHE A 30 -8.40 -2.93 5.11
N VAL A 31 -8.00 -4.02 5.75
CA VAL A 31 -6.98 -4.02 6.81
C VAL A 31 -5.94 -5.08 6.49
N GLY A 32 -4.70 -4.85 6.91
CA GLY A 32 -3.60 -5.78 6.69
C GLY A 32 -2.60 -5.76 7.82
N GLY A 33 -1.98 -6.92 8.07
CA GLY A 33 -0.91 -7.05 9.03
C GLY A 33 -0.49 -8.50 9.24
N GLY A 34 -0.07 -8.84 10.46
CA GLY A 34 0.42 -10.19 10.75
C GLY A 34 1.43 -10.29 11.88
N GLY A 35 1.87 -11.53 12.16
CA GLY A 35 2.94 -11.84 13.11
C GLY A 35 4.36 -11.69 12.56
N GLY A 36 4.48 -11.31 11.29
CA GLY A 36 5.75 -11.19 10.56
C GLY A 36 6.30 -12.54 10.12
N MET A 37 7.58 -12.57 9.75
CA MET A 37 8.29 -13.81 9.37
C MET A 37 8.59 -14.76 10.54
N SER A 38 8.29 -14.34 11.77
CA SER A 38 8.60 -15.09 12.98
C SER A 38 7.64 -16.27 13.15
N ARG A 39 8.11 -17.39 13.73
CA ARG A 39 7.29 -18.59 14.00
C ARG A 39 6.36 -18.41 15.20
N THR A 40 5.68 -17.28 15.28
CA THR A 40 4.72 -16.95 16.36
C THR A 40 3.45 -17.79 16.26
N GLY A 41 3.18 -18.40 15.10
CA GLY A 41 1.93 -19.10 14.82
C GLY A 41 0.78 -18.17 14.44
N VAL A 42 1.06 -16.87 14.30
CA VAL A 42 0.12 -15.86 13.82
C VAL A 42 0.33 -15.66 12.32
N ASP A 43 -0.73 -15.87 11.54
CA ASP A 43 -0.68 -15.70 10.09
C ASP A 43 -0.57 -14.22 9.69
N ASN A 44 0.03 -13.97 8.52
CA ASN A 44 0.05 -12.66 7.88
C ASN A 44 -1.12 -12.58 6.89
N LYS A 45 -1.95 -11.54 6.95
CA LYS A 45 -3.22 -11.49 6.22
C LYS A 45 -3.60 -10.10 5.73
N ILE A 46 -4.48 -10.07 4.73
CA ILE A 46 -5.29 -8.91 4.34
C ILE A 46 -6.75 -9.31 4.43
N THR A 47 -7.57 -8.52 5.14
CA THR A 47 -8.99 -8.75 5.36
C THR A 47 -9.81 -7.59 4.81
N SER A 48 -10.89 -7.92 4.08
CA SER A 48 -11.93 -6.99 3.65
C SER A 48 -13.04 -7.00 4.71
N LEU A 49 -13.47 -5.82 5.13
CA LEU A 49 -14.51 -5.60 6.13
C LEU A 49 -15.66 -4.80 5.52
N ASP A 50 -16.90 -5.18 5.83
CA ASP A 50 -18.07 -4.31 5.67
C ASP A 50 -18.12 -3.36 6.86
N ALA A 51 -18.05 -2.07 6.55
CA ALA A 51 -18.12 -0.92 7.44
C ALA A 51 -19.29 0.02 7.08
N SER A 52 -20.24 -0.44 6.27
CA SER A 52 -21.43 0.34 5.88
C SER A 52 -22.38 0.61 7.06
N SER A 53 -22.34 -0.24 8.09
CA SER A 53 -23.09 -0.06 9.33
C SER A 53 -22.26 0.63 10.41
N ARG A 54 -22.88 1.58 11.11
CA ARG A 54 -22.26 2.25 12.28
C ARG A 54 -22.23 1.39 13.54
N GLU A 55 -22.93 0.27 13.54
CA GLU A 55 -23.12 -0.60 14.72
C GLU A 55 -22.31 -1.89 14.64
N LYS A 56 -21.86 -2.28 13.43
CA LYS A 56 -21.21 -3.57 13.21
C LYS A 56 -20.19 -3.50 12.08
N LEU A 57 -19.07 -4.19 12.29
CA LEU A 57 -18.11 -4.54 11.26
C LEU A 57 -18.21 -6.04 10.97
N GLU A 58 -18.16 -6.43 9.70
CA GLU A 58 -18.22 -7.85 9.29
C GLU A 58 -17.08 -8.21 8.35
N ILE A 59 -16.46 -9.37 8.57
CA ILE A 59 -15.46 -9.89 7.62
C ILE A 59 -16.19 -10.31 6.35
N THR A 60 -15.85 -9.64 5.25
CA THR A 60 -16.39 -9.95 3.93
C THR A 60 -15.44 -10.77 3.08
N GLY A 61 -14.15 -10.86 3.39
CA GLY A 61 -13.18 -11.66 2.64
C GLY A 61 -11.78 -11.58 3.23
N GLU A 62 -10.91 -12.55 2.91
CA GLU A 62 -9.55 -12.62 3.46
C GLU A 62 -8.61 -13.34 2.49
N ILE A 63 -7.33 -12.94 2.53
CA ILE A 63 -6.21 -13.70 1.99
C ILE A 63 -5.16 -13.89 3.08
N THR A 64 -4.72 -15.13 3.26
CA THR A 64 -3.54 -15.47 4.06
C THR A 64 -2.30 -15.46 3.16
N LEU A 65 -1.27 -14.72 3.56
CA LEU A 65 0.01 -14.69 2.88
C LEU A 65 0.78 -16.00 3.08
N ARG A 66 1.88 -16.18 2.37
CA ARG A 66 2.69 -17.39 2.53
C ARG A 66 3.42 -17.35 3.87
N LYS A 67 3.58 -18.50 4.50
CA LYS A 67 4.18 -18.65 5.85
C LYS A 67 5.59 -18.07 6.03
N TYR A 68 6.32 -17.85 4.94
CA TYR A 68 7.69 -17.35 4.95
C TYR A 68 7.78 -15.88 4.52
N GLU A 69 6.68 -15.27 4.09
CA GLU A 69 6.62 -13.84 3.76
C GLU A 69 6.40 -13.03 5.05
N ASP A 70 6.79 -11.76 5.03
CA ASP A 70 6.61 -10.87 6.18
C ASP A 70 5.16 -10.35 6.30
N ASN A 71 4.87 -9.62 7.37
CA ASN A 71 3.56 -8.99 7.53
C ASN A 71 3.33 -7.89 6.48
N VAL A 72 2.05 -7.53 6.30
CA VAL A 72 1.69 -6.31 5.59
C VAL A 72 2.13 -5.14 6.46
N ALA A 73 3.05 -4.30 5.97
CA ALA A 73 3.57 -3.14 6.70
C ALA A 73 2.86 -1.84 6.28
N SER A 74 2.36 -1.78 5.05
CA SER A 74 1.58 -0.68 4.51
C SER A 74 0.55 -1.20 3.50
N LEU A 75 -0.59 -0.52 3.39
CA LEU A 75 -1.72 -0.93 2.54
C LEU A 75 -2.41 0.32 1.99
N ALA A 76 -2.80 0.29 0.72
CA ALA A 76 -3.64 1.30 0.08
C ALA A 76 -4.63 0.66 -0.89
N ALA A 77 -5.84 1.21 -0.97
CA ALA A 77 -6.86 0.85 -1.96
C ALA A 77 -6.84 1.86 -3.11
N GLY A 78 -6.82 1.37 -4.34
CA GLY A 78 -6.84 2.21 -5.54
C GLY A 78 -8.07 1.98 -6.40
N GLN A 79 -7.95 2.38 -7.66
CA GLN A 79 -8.99 2.26 -8.68
C GLN A 79 -9.49 0.83 -8.90
N ARG A 80 -10.70 0.70 -9.45
CA ARG A 80 -11.27 -0.59 -9.83
C ARG A 80 -10.71 -1.15 -11.13
N LYS A 81 -10.41 -2.46 -11.12
CA LYS A 81 -10.26 -3.29 -12.31
C LYS A 81 -11.54 -4.08 -12.56
N GLY A 82 -12.38 -3.58 -13.45
CA GLY A 82 -13.73 -4.14 -13.66
C GLY A 82 -14.58 -3.97 -12.40
N ARG A 83 -14.90 -5.07 -11.72
CA ARG A 83 -15.64 -5.04 -10.43
C ARG A 83 -14.74 -5.19 -9.20
N ALA A 84 -13.46 -5.51 -9.37
CA ALA A 84 -12.56 -5.71 -8.25
C ALA A 84 -11.83 -4.42 -7.92
N THR A 85 -11.60 -4.17 -6.63
CA THR A 85 -10.77 -3.07 -6.13
C THR A 85 -9.31 -3.50 -6.20
N LEU A 86 -8.41 -2.67 -6.73
CA LEU A 86 -6.99 -2.94 -6.66
C LEU A 86 -6.45 -2.53 -5.29
N LEU A 87 -5.66 -3.41 -4.69
CA LEU A 87 -4.96 -3.16 -3.43
C LEU A 87 -3.46 -3.16 -3.68
N TYR A 88 -2.76 -2.29 -2.97
CA TYR A 88 -1.31 -2.14 -3.04
C TYR A 88 -0.75 -2.31 -1.63
N ALA A 89 0.26 -3.16 -1.49
CA ALA A 89 0.75 -3.54 -0.17
C ALA A 89 2.28 -3.62 -0.13
N GLY A 90 2.85 -3.15 0.97
CA GLY A 90 4.25 -3.37 1.33
C GLY A 90 4.37 -4.65 2.16
N ILE A 91 4.92 -5.69 1.56
CA ILE A 91 5.11 -7.02 2.15
C ILE A 91 6.50 -7.53 1.76
N SER A 92 7.47 -7.47 2.67
CA SER A 92 8.83 -7.96 2.41
C SER A 92 8.83 -9.45 2.01
N SER A 93 9.72 -9.80 1.09
CA SER A 93 9.97 -11.21 0.74
C SER A 93 10.53 -11.98 1.94
N GLY A 94 10.51 -13.32 1.86
CA GLY A 94 11.01 -14.16 2.94
C GLY A 94 12.53 -14.14 3.10
N ALA A 95 13.01 -14.64 4.24
CA ALA A 95 14.41 -14.54 4.68
C ALA A 95 15.41 -15.04 3.61
N ASP A 96 15.10 -16.16 2.97
CA ASP A 96 15.96 -16.77 1.95
C ASP A 96 16.09 -15.89 0.70
N ASP A 97 15.02 -15.18 0.32
CA ASP A 97 15.04 -14.25 -0.81
C ASP A 97 15.75 -12.95 -0.43
N LEU A 98 15.51 -12.42 0.78
CA LEU A 98 16.23 -11.26 1.31
C LEU A 98 17.74 -11.51 1.39
N GLN A 99 18.16 -12.71 1.81
CA GLN A 99 19.59 -13.08 1.85
C GLN A 99 20.24 -13.02 0.47
N LYS A 100 19.49 -13.36 -0.59
CA LYS A 100 19.90 -13.29 -2.00
C LYS A 100 19.76 -11.90 -2.61
N GLY A 101 19.39 -10.87 -1.83
CA GLY A 101 19.16 -9.52 -2.33
C GLY A 101 17.87 -9.37 -3.13
N LYS A 102 16.93 -10.31 -3.01
CA LYS A 102 15.66 -10.28 -3.72
C LYS A 102 14.52 -9.89 -2.77
N ASN A 103 14.12 -8.62 -2.80
CA ASN A 103 12.98 -8.14 -2.02
C ASN A 103 11.88 -7.58 -2.94
N GLU A 104 10.97 -8.43 -3.42
CA GLU A 104 9.82 -8.03 -4.26
C GLU A 104 8.72 -7.39 -3.40
N HIS A 105 9.07 -6.46 -2.52
CA HIS A 105 8.22 -5.99 -1.42
C HIS A 105 6.87 -5.40 -1.83
N PHE A 106 6.75 -4.83 -3.03
CA PHE A 106 5.51 -4.19 -3.46
C PHE A 106 4.60 -5.20 -4.15
N ARG A 107 3.40 -5.42 -3.58
CA ARG A 107 2.39 -6.33 -4.12
C ARG A 107 1.20 -5.56 -4.67
N VAL A 108 0.66 -6.04 -5.78
CA VAL A 108 -0.65 -5.63 -6.32
C VAL A 108 -1.61 -6.80 -6.17
N LEU A 109 -2.76 -6.57 -5.54
CA LEU A 109 -3.82 -7.55 -5.36
C LEU A 109 -5.13 -7.05 -5.96
N SER A 110 -6.03 -7.97 -6.27
CA SER A 110 -7.44 -7.68 -6.54
C SER A 110 -8.31 -8.15 -5.40
N ALA A 111 -9.28 -7.34 -4.99
CA ALA A 111 -10.33 -7.71 -4.06
C ALA A 111 -11.70 -7.62 -4.74
N ASP A 112 -12.28 -8.78 -5.04
CA ASP A 112 -13.61 -8.88 -5.66
C ASP A 112 -14.68 -8.28 -4.74
N GLN A 113 -15.75 -7.76 -5.33
CA GLN A 113 -16.92 -7.35 -4.55
C GLN A 113 -17.57 -8.55 -3.85
N PRO A 114 -18.06 -8.40 -2.60
CA PRO A 114 -18.80 -9.46 -1.92
C PRO A 114 -20.02 -9.87 -2.77
N LYS A 115 -20.26 -11.17 -2.95
CA LYS A 115 -21.48 -11.62 -3.64
C LYS A 115 -22.68 -11.41 -2.72
N ALA A 116 -23.72 -10.74 -3.21
CA ALA A 116 -24.95 -10.40 -2.46
C ALA A 116 -25.84 -11.61 -2.06
N ALA A 117 -25.33 -12.84 -2.07
CA ALA A 117 -26.11 -14.04 -1.78
C ALA A 117 -25.95 -14.48 -0.31
N LYS A 118 -27.08 -14.52 0.41
CA LYS A 118 -27.27 -14.90 1.83
C LYS A 118 -26.83 -16.34 2.22
N SER A 119 -25.76 -16.90 1.66
CA SER A 119 -25.39 -18.29 1.94
C SER A 119 -23.95 -18.74 1.63
N SER A 120 -23.05 -17.94 1.04
CA SER A 120 -21.73 -18.48 0.73
C SER A 120 -20.70 -18.22 1.83
N VAL A 121 -20.24 -19.31 2.43
CA VAL A 121 -19.01 -19.49 3.25
C VAL A 121 -17.73 -18.98 2.55
N LEU A 122 -17.84 -18.43 1.34
CA LEU A 122 -16.77 -17.83 0.55
C LEU A 122 -17.04 -16.34 0.43
N GLY A 123 -16.32 -15.54 1.22
CA GLY A 123 -16.30 -14.09 1.12
C GLY A 123 -15.75 -13.57 -0.22
N ALA A 124 -15.67 -12.25 -0.36
CA ALA A 124 -14.88 -11.54 -1.36
C ALA A 124 -13.51 -12.19 -1.53
N ARG A 125 -13.21 -12.66 -2.75
CA ARG A 125 -11.92 -13.24 -3.06
C ARG A 125 -10.89 -12.12 -3.15
N ILE A 126 -9.82 -12.26 -2.36
CA ILE A 126 -8.62 -11.44 -2.49
C ILE A 126 -7.54 -12.30 -3.13
N SER A 127 -6.86 -11.80 -4.17
CA SER A 127 -5.81 -12.53 -4.87
C SER A 127 -4.69 -11.62 -5.33
N GLU A 128 -3.46 -12.07 -5.16
CA GLU A 128 -2.29 -11.37 -5.70
C GLU A 128 -2.27 -11.44 -7.24
N LEU A 129 -1.96 -10.31 -7.87
CA LEU A 129 -1.84 -10.16 -9.32
C LEU A 129 -0.38 -10.00 -9.75
N SER A 130 0.42 -9.26 -9.00
CA SER A 130 1.84 -9.05 -9.28
C SER A 130 2.63 -8.68 -8.05
N ARG A 131 3.95 -8.87 -8.14
CA ARG A 131 4.92 -8.44 -7.14
C ARG A 131 6.16 -7.85 -7.82
N THR A 132 6.75 -6.83 -7.22
CA THR A 132 7.89 -6.10 -7.80
C THR A 132 8.78 -5.51 -6.71
N ALA A 133 10.09 -5.41 -6.95
CA ALA A 133 11.01 -4.63 -6.13
C ALA A 133 11.08 -3.21 -6.69
N LEU A 134 10.67 -2.20 -5.91
CA LEU A 134 10.69 -0.79 -6.35
C LEU A 134 11.94 -0.03 -5.87
N PHE A 135 12.46 -0.38 -4.69
CA PHE A 135 13.73 0.16 -4.17
C PHE A 135 14.96 -0.44 -4.86
N THR A 136 16.05 0.33 -4.87
CA THR A 136 17.35 -0.07 -5.44
C THR A 136 18.45 -0.27 -4.39
N THR A 137 18.19 0.06 -3.12
CA THR A 137 19.11 -0.22 -2.00
C THR A 137 19.41 -1.71 -1.84
N ASP A 138 20.64 -2.03 -1.42
CA ASP A 138 21.07 -3.38 -1.06
C ASP A 138 20.95 -3.67 0.45
N ASP A 139 20.45 -2.71 1.24
CA ASP A 139 20.28 -2.88 2.68
C ASP A 139 19.16 -3.88 3.01
N LYS A 140 19.59 -5.03 3.53
CA LYS A 140 18.73 -6.18 3.86
C LYS A 140 17.75 -5.93 5.00
N ASN A 141 17.92 -4.87 5.78
CA ASN A 141 16.99 -4.49 6.84
C ASN A 141 15.86 -3.58 6.35
N THR A 142 15.93 -3.14 5.09
CA THR A 142 14.94 -2.25 4.50
C THR A 142 13.61 -2.96 4.33
N TYR A 143 12.55 -2.30 4.81
CA TYR A 143 11.16 -2.64 4.48
C TYR A 143 10.44 -1.44 3.87
N GLN A 144 9.26 -1.68 3.29
CA GLN A 144 8.39 -0.60 2.83
C GLN A 144 7.57 -0.04 4.00
N ARG A 145 7.93 1.15 4.46
CA ARG A 145 7.29 1.83 5.59
C ARG A 145 6.03 2.57 5.16
N LEU A 146 6.13 3.38 4.12
CA LEU A 146 5.06 4.27 3.68
C LEU A 146 4.56 3.86 2.30
N LEU A 147 3.26 4.06 2.07
CA LEU A 147 2.60 3.90 0.79
C LEU A 147 1.51 4.97 0.67
N ARG A 148 1.53 5.70 -0.45
CA ARG A 148 0.50 6.68 -0.81
C ARG A 148 0.15 6.56 -2.28
N LEU A 149 -1.11 6.82 -2.59
CA LEU A 149 -1.63 6.89 -3.95
C LEU A 149 -2.39 8.19 -4.10
N THR A 150 -2.33 8.80 -5.28
CA THR A 150 -3.26 9.88 -5.63
C THR A 150 -4.68 9.33 -5.72
N GLN A 151 -5.68 10.22 -5.65
CA GLN A 151 -7.07 9.84 -5.91
C GLN A 151 -7.22 9.13 -7.27
N PRO A 152 -8.11 8.11 -7.37
CA PRO A 152 -8.35 7.44 -8.64
C PRO A 152 -9.07 8.35 -9.62
N PHE A 153 -8.61 8.35 -10.86
CA PHE A 153 -9.25 9.03 -11.97
C PHE A 153 -9.54 8.01 -13.09
N PRO A 154 -10.80 7.92 -13.59
CA PRO A 154 -11.20 6.82 -14.47
C PRO A 154 -10.40 6.64 -15.76
N THR A 155 -9.74 7.70 -16.24
CA THR A 155 -9.08 7.73 -17.55
C THR A 155 -7.56 7.80 -17.48
N THR A 156 -6.97 7.92 -16.29
CA THR A 156 -5.54 8.12 -16.10
C THR A 156 -4.97 7.14 -15.08
N SER A 157 -3.69 6.82 -15.23
CA SER A 157 -2.97 6.09 -14.18
C SER A 157 -2.97 6.90 -12.88
N GLN A 158 -3.04 6.21 -11.74
CA GLN A 158 -2.76 6.81 -10.44
C GLN A 158 -1.25 6.85 -10.23
N LEU A 159 -0.75 7.96 -9.69
CA LEU A 159 0.61 8.01 -9.18
C LEU A 159 0.63 7.41 -7.78
N GLY A 160 1.62 6.57 -7.52
CA GLY A 160 1.96 6.06 -6.21
C GLY A 160 3.38 6.40 -5.80
N ALA A 161 3.58 6.47 -4.49
CA ALA A 161 4.89 6.56 -3.87
C ALA A 161 5.01 5.51 -2.76
N VAL A 162 6.20 4.92 -2.64
CA VAL A 162 6.58 4.09 -1.48
C VAL A 162 7.88 4.60 -0.89
N ALA A 163 8.01 4.55 0.44
CA ALA A 163 9.23 4.95 1.13
C ALA A 163 9.80 3.79 1.95
N THR A 164 11.13 3.71 2.00
CA THR A 164 11.87 2.75 2.82
C THR A 164 11.73 3.07 4.31
N GLY A 165 11.79 2.05 5.16
CA GLY A 165 12.04 2.18 6.60
C GLY A 165 13.25 1.35 7.03
N LEU A 166 13.96 1.81 8.05
CA LEU A 166 15.18 1.22 8.62
C LEU A 166 16.33 1.03 7.61
N SER A 167 16.31 1.80 6.52
CA SER A 167 17.34 1.74 5.48
C SER A 167 18.48 2.70 5.79
N LYS A 168 19.72 2.27 5.52
CA LYS A 168 20.90 3.15 5.49
C LYS A 168 20.92 4.09 4.28
N ASP A 169 20.27 3.69 3.19
CA ASP A 169 20.13 4.45 1.96
C ASP A 169 18.63 4.74 1.74
N PRO A 170 18.05 5.68 2.51
CA PRO A 170 16.61 5.90 2.49
C PRO A 170 16.16 6.37 1.11
N GLN A 171 15.08 5.78 0.61
CA GLN A 171 14.58 6.01 -0.74
C GLN A 171 13.08 6.25 -0.77
N VAL A 172 12.64 7.03 -1.75
CA VAL A 172 11.24 7.08 -2.20
C VAL A 172 11.16 6.61 -3.65
N ALA A 173 10.41 5.54 -3.91
CA ALA A 173 10.15 5.06 -5.26
C ALA A 173 8.79 5.57 -5.76
N LEU A 174 8.79 6.15 -6.96
CA LEU A 174 7.62 6.71 -7.64
C LEU A 174 7.21 5.80 -8.80
N PHE A 175 5.91 5.55 -8.93
CA PHE A 175 5.39 4.62 -9.93
C PHE A 175 3.96 4.98 -10.33
N ASP A 176 3.55 4.54 -11.52
CA ASP A 176 2.16 4.58 -11.96
C ASP A 176 1.49 3.22 -11.83
N VAL A 177 0.20 3.25 -11.51
CA VAL A 177 -0.67 2.07 -11.52
C VAL A 177 -1.93 2.36 -12.32
N ALA A 178 -2.42 1.37 -13.07
CA ALA A 178 -3.58 1.50 -13.94
C ALA A 178 -4.51 0.28 -13.81
N ALA A 179 -5.81 0.50 -13.99
CA ALA A 179 -6.86 -0.54 -14.06
C ALA A 179 -6.86 -1.36 -15.36
N GLY A 180 -5.71 -1.49 -16.03
CA GLY A 180 -5.60 -2.10 -17.36
C GLY A 180 -5.42 -3.62 -17.36
N SER A 181 -5.06 -4.14 -18.53
CA SER A 181 -4.60 -5.52 -18.69
C SER A 181 -3.32 -5.77 -17.90
N ASN A 182 -2.37 -4.84 -17.95
CA ASN A 182 -1.16 -4.84 -17.14
C ASN A 182 -1.37 -4.01 -15.86
N VAL A 183 -1.32 -4.68 -14.72
CA VAL A 183 -1.48 -4.07 -13.38
C VAL A 183 -0.15 -3.93 -12.64
N ALA A 184 0.95 -4.40 -13.23
CA ALA A 184 2.27 -4.20 -12.64
C ALA A 184 2.59 -2.70 -12.59
N PRO A 185 3.20 -2.22 -11.49
CA PRO A 185 3.56 -0.82 -11.36
C PRO A 185 4.56 -0.43 -12.46
N ARG A 186 4.31 0.70 -13.12
CA ARG A 186 5.24 1.30 -14.08
C ARG A 186 6.12 2.30 -13.34
N MET A 187 7.40 1.99 -13.18
CA MET A 187 8.34 2.87 -12.50
C MET A 187 8.47 4.23 -13.21
N ARG A 188 8.37 5.31 -12.43
CA ARG A 188 8.85 6.65 -12.82
C ARG A 188 10.28 6.88 -12.32
N GLY A 189 10.62 6.24 -11.21
CA GLY A 189 11.99 6.03 -10.74
C GLY A 189 12.13 6.21 -9.23
N VAL A 190 13.36 6.41 -8.75
CA VAL A 190 13.70 6.35 -7.31
C VAL A 190 14.46 7.61 -6.91
N LEU A 191 14.06 8.21 -5.80
CA LEU A 191 14.71 9.35 -5.17
C LEU A 191 15.52 8.87 -3.98
N ASP A 192 16.83 9.10 -4.00
CA ASP A 192 17.67 8.92 -2.82
C ASP A 192 17.46 10.09 -1.86
N LEU A 193 17.19 9.78 -0.60
CA LEU A 193 16.95 10.75 0.44
C LEU A 193 18.19 10.92 1.32
N ARG A 194 18.34 12.12 1.89
CA ARG A 194 19.37 12.39 2.90
C ARG A 194 19.02 11.81 4.28
N SER A 195 17.74 11.55 4.53
CA SER A 195 17.19 11.03 5.79
C SER A 195 15.87 10.30 5.52
N GLU A 196 15.52 9.35 6.38
CA GLU A 196 14.28 8.58 6.24
C GLU A 196 13.05 9.49 6.24
N ALA A 197 12.14 9.25 5.29
CA ALA A 197 10.83 9.91 5.28
C ALA A 197 9.97 9.35 6.43
N VAL A 198 9.62 10.20 7.38
CA VAL A 198 8.79 9.86 8.54
C VAL A 198 7.32 9.74 8.12
N ASP A 199 6.86 10.63 7.22
CA ASP A 199 5.58 10.57 6.54
C ASP A 199 5.69 11.19 5.14
N MET A 200 4.72 10.90 4.27
CA MET A 200 4.63 11.47 2.93
C MET A 200 3.20 11.53 2.41
N ASP A 201 3.00 12.34 1.38
CA ASP A 201 1.80 12.37 0.56
C ASP A 201 2.12 12.66 -0.92
N VAL A 202 1.22 12.27 -1.82
CA VAL A 202 1.30 12.56 -3.25
C VAL A 202 0.04 13.26 -3.72
N LEU A 203 0.23 14.40 -4.37
CA LEU A 203 -0.85 15.27 -4.84
C LEU A 203 -0.80 15.36 -6.35
N GLN A 204 -1.97 15.32 -6.99
CA GLN A 204 -2.11 15.69 -8.39
C GLN A 204 -2.41 17.19 -8.46
N THR A 205 -1.49 17.97 -9.04
CA THR A 205 -1.58 19.43 -9.15
C THR A 205 -2.14 19.88 -10.51
N ALA A 206 -2.11 19.00 -11.52
CA ALA A 206 -2.83 19.11 -12.79
C ALA A 206 -2.96 17.72 -13.43
N GLU A 207 -3.60 17.62 -14.60
CA GLU A 207 -3.87 16.36 -15.30
C GLU A 207 -2.67 15.39 -15.34
N ASP A 208 -1.47 15.86 -15.71
CA ASP A 208 -0.24 15.05 -15.72
C ASP A 208 0.86 15.59 -14.80
N ARG A 209 0.49 16.44 -13.82
CA ARG A 209 1.44 17.03 -12.88
C ARG A 209 1.14 16.57 -11.47
N TYR A 210 2.19 16.14 -10.80
CA TYR A 210 2.09 15.64 -9.44
C TYR A 210 3.19 16.24 -8.58
N GLN A 211 2.97 16.24 -7.28
CA GLN A 211 3.94 16.68 -6.30
C GLN A 211 4.00 15.63 -5.18
N LEU A 212 5.21 15.18 -4.87
CA LEU A 212 5.53 14.46 -3.65
C LEU A 212 5.82 15.48 -2.57
N ILE A 213 5.24 15.27 -1.39
CA ILE A 213 5.59 16.00 -0.17
C ILE A 213 5.98 14.96 0.85
N TYR A 214 7.12 15.12 1.51
CA TYR A 214 7.54 14.23 2.60
C TYR A 214 8.22 15.02 3.70
N CYS A 215 8.28 14.46 4.90
CA CYS A 215 9.02 15.05 6.01
C CYS A 215 10.03 14.07 6.58
N ASP A 216 11.14 14.60 7.08
CA ASP A 216 11.98 13.90 8.04
C ASP A 216 11.60 14.36 9.47
N SER A 217 12.41 14.02 10.47
CA SER A 217 12.15 14.41 11.87
C SER A 217 12.18 15.92 12.13
N TYR A 218 12.68 16.73 11.19
CA TYR A 218 12.97 18.16 11.37
C TYR A 218 12.46 19.05 10.25
N ASN A 219 12.35 18.55 9.02
CA ASN A 219 12.12 19.34 7.82
C ASN A 219 11.02 18.74 6.93
N ILE A 220 10.39 19.60 6.14
CA ILE A 220 9.43 19.22 5.09
C ILE A 220 10.08 19.48 3.73
N TYR A 221 9.87 18.56 2.81
CA TYR A 221 10.39 18.60 1.46
C TYR A 221 9.27 18.47 0.44
N THR A 222 9.47 19.11 -0.71
CA THR A 222 8.59 19.01 -1.87
C THR A 222 9.38 18.61 -3.10
N PHE A 223 8.78 17.80 -3.95
CA PHE A 223 9.38 17.33 -5.18
C PHE A 223 8.33 17.26 -6.28
N ASP A 224 8.53 18.01 -7.36
CA ASP A 224 7.64 18.00 -8.52
C ASP A 224 7.92 16.74 -9.36
N VAL A 225 6.92 15.88 -9.46
CA VAL A 225 7.04 14.59 -10.16
C VAL A 225 6.75 14.79 -11.64
N THR A 226 7.80 14.68 -12.46
CA THR A 226 7.71 14.67 -13.92
C THR A 226 7.48 13.24 -14.46
N PRO A 227 7.15 13.06 -15.75
CA PRO A 227 6.98 11.73 -16.33
C PRO A 227 8.20 10.80 -16.19
N ASP A 228 9.42 11.35 -16.12
CA ASP A 228 10.70 10.63 -16.02
C ASP A 228 11.46 10.92 -14.70
N ALA A 229 10.71 11.16 -13.62
CA ALA A 229 11.19 11.75 -12.37
C ALA A 229 12.42 11.07 -11.71
N GLY A 230 12.73 9.80 -11.98
CA GLY A 230 13.93 9.16 -11.42
C GLY A 230 15.13 9.00 -12.36
N ASN A 231 15.14 9.65 -13.52
CA ASN A 231 16.34 9.81 -14.36
C ASN A 231 16.79 11.28 -14.50
N ALA A 232 16.08 12.22 -13.87
CA ALA A 232 16.47 13.62 -13.88
C ALA A 232 17.63 13.83 -12.89
N VAL A 233 18.85 13.89 -13.43
CA VAL A 233 20.12 14.08 -12.70
C VAL A 233 20.14 15.37 -11.85
N ASP A 234 19.20 16.30 -12.05
CA ASP A 234 19.23 17.65 -11.49
C ASP A 234 17.98 18.08 -10.69
N THR A 235 17.10 17.17 -10.28
CA THR A 235 15.95 17.53 -9.43
C THR A 235 16.10 16.91 -8.05
N GLU A 236 16.72 17.64 -7.12
CA GLU A 236 16.67 17.30 -5.68
C GLU A 236 15.36 17.80 -5.06
N PRO A 237 14.80 17.09 -4.06
CA PRO A 237 13.70 17.60 -3.26
C PRO A 237 14.06 18.94 -2.59
N ARG A 238 13.12 19.89 -2.62
CA ARG A 238 13.29 21.22 -2.03
C ARG A 238 12.77 21.23 -0.60
N CYS A 239 13.64 21.54 0.35
CA CYS A 239 13.24 21.83 1.74
C CYS A 239 12.46 23.14 1.79
N ILE A 240 11.34 23.17 2.52
CA ILE A 240 10.49 24.34 2.72
C ILE A 240 10.35 24.72 4.19
#